data_AF-A0AB39M7J9-F1
#
_entry.id   AF-A0AB39M7J9-F1
#
_cell.length_a   1.000
_cell.length_b   1.000
_cell.length_c   1.000
_cell.angle_alpha   90.00
_cell.angle_beta   90.00
_cell.angle_gamma   90.00
#
_symmetry.space_group_name_H-M   'P 1'
#
loop_
_entity.id
_entity.type
_entity.pdbx_description
1 polymer ?
#
loop_
_entity_poly.entity_id
_entity_poly.type
_entity_poly.pdbx_seq_one_letter_code
_entity_poly.pdbx_strand_id
1 'polypeptide(L)'
;MSLLYVALSKKFDPDVCTNGPLDWNPIGSAGAFSAFCGILAGFVFSGVVMVIGQQNPAGGDAHASRGLRLLMPSFFGLAVTSYLYSVVTGELVCKRALVEQLFVGGILAANAVVVIAALSWLFLAYGRNSDGEVRFLRGLVLVSAIFAMFMLATSSVGFHNAWTDRKAAGWADWMVWGSFVALIAITVFFWWKPVPSVPGGNAASWPYDVLNNRVNVSAWLNLLISTGLAGFSGYFVGTPYDQLDYPRWEIYAMSEAALIVPALIIISVLWALPRE
;
A
#
# COMPACT_ATOMS: atom_id res chain seq x y z
N MET A 1 21.57 -24.26 -38.81
CA MET A 1 21.25 -24.82 -37.47
C MET A 1 20.12 -24.04 -36.79
N SER A 2 19.13 -23.53 -37.55
CA SER A 2 18.04 -22.66 -37.04
C SER A 2 16.64 -23.19 -37.39
N LEU A 3 16.54 -24.33 -38.07
CA LEU A 3 15.27 -24.95 -38.49
C LEU A 3 14.78 -26.07 -37.57
N LEU A 4 15.61 -26.52 -36.61
CA LEU A 4 15.26 -27.61 -35.69
C LEU A 4 14.70 -27.14 -34.34
N TYR A 5 14.73 -25.83 -34.04
CA TYR A 5 14.17 -25.27 -32.80
C TYR A 5 12.67 -24.95 -32.87
N VAL A 6 12.04 -25.11 -34.04
CA VAL A 6 10.63 -24.77 -34.26
C VAL A 6 9.68 -25.93 -33.89
N ALA A 7 10.19 -27.15 -33.71
CA ALA A 7 9.34 -28.34 -33.71
C ALA A 7 8.73 -28.76 -32.35
N LEU A 8 9.05 -28.11 -31.23
CA LEU A 8 8.53 -28.48 -29.90
C LEU A 8 8.12 -27.29 -29.03
N SER A 9 7.78 -26.15 -29.63
CA SER A 9 7.07 -25.11 -28.87
C SER A 9 5.65 -25.63 -28.61
N LYS A 10 5.39 -26.08 -27.37
CA LYS A 10 4.02 -26.33 -26.90
C LYS A 10 3.21 -25.07 -27.24
N LYS A 11 2.14 -25.24 -28.02
CA LYS A 11 1.24 -24.13 -28.38
C LYS A 11 0.78 -23.46 -27.09
N PHE A 12 1.21 -22.21 -26.88
CA PHE A 12 0.75 -21.40 -25.76
C PHE A 12 -0.72 -21.08 -25.97
N ASP A 13 -1.55 -21.42 -24.99
CA ASP A 13 -2.97 -21.08 -24.96
C ASP A 13 -3.17 -20.04 -23.85
N PRO A 14 -3.56 -18.80 -24.17
CA PRO A 14 -3.66 -17.73 -23.18
C PRO A 14 -4.76 -18.03 -22.15
N ASP A 15 -4.43 -17.90 -20.87
CA ASP A 15 -5.36 -18.05 -19.76
C ASP A 15 -5.69 -16.66 -19.20
N VAL A 16 -6.76 -16.05 -19.71
CA VAL A 16 -7.19 -14.68 -19.41
C VAL A 16 -8.16 -14.58 -18.22
N CYS A 17 -8.14 -15.58 -17.32
CA CYS A 17 -9.02 -15.63 -16.13
C CYS A 17 -10.54 -15.59 -16.44
N THR A 18 -10.99 -15.94 -17.65
CA THR A 18 -12.41 -15.81 -18.06
C THR A 18 -13.27 -17.04 -17.78
N ASN A 19 -12.64 -18.21 -17.59
CA ASN A 19 -13.33 -19.50 -17.55
C ASN A 19 -13.63 -20.00 -16.12
N GLY A 20 -13.29 -19.22 -15.09
CA GLY A 20 -13.61 -19.53 -13.69
C GLY A 20 -15.10 -19.26 -13.37
N PRO A 21 -15.81 -20.19 -12.69
CA PRO A 21 -17.20 -19.97 -12.31
C PRO A 21 -17.29 -18.89 -11.22
N LEU A 22 -17.71 -17.67 -11.59
CA LEU A 22 -18.04 -16.53 -10.70
C LEU A 22 -16.85 -15.77 -10.06
N ASP A 23 -15.63 -15.98 -10.52
CA ASP A 23 -14.46 -15.33 -9.91
C ASP A 23 -14.17 -13.93 -10.49
N TRP A 24 -13.65 -13.05 -9.63
CA TRP A 24 -13.19 -11.71 -10.00
C TRP A 24 -12.08 -11.80 -11.07
N ASN A 25 -12.18 -11.02 -12.15
CA ASN A 25 -11.16 -11.00 -13.20
C ASN A 25 -10.06 -9.96 -12.88
N PRO A 26 -8.86 -10.39 -12.43
CA PRO A 26 -7.78 -9.48 -12.08
C PRO A 26 -7.34 -8.61 -13.26
N ILE A 27 -7.10 -9.24 -14.42
CA ILE A 27 -6.62 -8.60 -15.66
C ILE A 27 -7.64 -7.56 -16.14
N GLY A 28 -8.92 -7.91 -16.17
CA GLY A 28 -9.99 -7.02 -16.61
C GLY A 28 -10.16 -5.78 -15.71
N SER A 29 -9.86 -5.90 -14.41
CA SER A 29 -9.95 -4.79 -13.46
C SER A 29 -8.72 -3.88 -13.44
N ALA A 30 -7.56 -4.39 -13.84
CA ALA A 30 -6.27 -3.72 -13.69
C ALA A 30 -6.21 -2.37 -14.42
N GLY A 31 -6.82 -2.25 -15.60
CA GLY A 31 -6.85 -0.99 -16.35
C GLY A 31 -7.54 0.15 -15.59
N ALA A 32 -8.66 -0.15 -14.93
CA ALA A 32 -9.38 0.84 -14.12
C ALA A 32 -8.56 1.24 -12.88
N PHE A 33 -7.90 0.29 -12.22
CA PHE A 33 -7.01 0.58 -11.10
C PHE A 33 -5.77 1.38 -11.52
N SER A 34 -5.20 1.10 -12.68
CA SER A 34 -4.07 1.87 -13.23
C SER A 34 -4.46 3.35 -13.39
N ALA A 35 -5.62 3.62 -14.00
CA ALA A 35 -6.14 4.98 -14.18
C ALA A 35 -6.42 5.67 -12.84
N PHE A 36 -7.05 4.95 -11.90
CA PHE A 36 -7.32 5.45 -10.56
C PHE A 36 -6.03 5.85 -9.82
N CYS A 37 -5.00 5.00 -9.86
CA CYS A 37 -3.69 5.30 -9.28
C CYS A 37 -3.05 6.54 -9.92
N GLY A 38 -3.14 6.68 -11.24
CA GLY A 38 -2.64 7.85 -11.96
C GLY A 38 -3.33 9.14 -11.54
N ILE A 39 -4.65 9.13 -11.36
CA ILE A 39 -5.42 10.28 -10.86
C ILE A 39 -4.99 10.65 -9.43
N LEU A 40 -4.87 9.66 -8.53
CA LEU A 40 -4.39 9.90 -7.17
C LEU A 40 -2.97 10.48 -7.15
N ALA A 41 -2.05 9.94 -7.97
CA ALA A 41 -0.70 10.47 -8.11
C ALA A 41 -0.71 11.93 -8.61
N GLY A 42 -1.54 12.26 -9.59
CA GLY A 42 -1.71 13.64 -10.08
C GLY A 42 -2.24 14.59 -9.01
N PHE A 43 -3.18 14.12 -8.18
CA PHE A 43 -3.69 14.90 -7.04
C PHE A 43 -2.59 15.14 -5.99
N VAL A 44 -1.83 14.10 -5.64
CA VAL A 44 -0.69 14.20 -4.71
C VAL A 44 0.36 15.18 -5.24
N PHE A 45 0.72 15.07 -6.52
CA PHE A 45 1.67 15.98 -7.17
C PHE A 45 1.18 17.43 -7.13
N SER A 46 -0.11 17.67 -7.39
CA SER A 46 -0.70 19.00 -7.30
C SER A 46 -0.61 19.56 -5.87
N GLY A 47 -0.87 18.72 -4.86
CA GLY A 47 -0.69 19.09 -3.45
C GLY A 47 0.76 19.44 -3.10
N VAL A 48 1.72 18.67 -3.61
CA VAL A 48 3.17 18.93 -3.46
C VAL A 48 3.53 20.30 -4.04
N VAL A 49 3.11 20.61 -5.27
CA VAL A 49 3.39 21.90 -5.93
C VAL A 49 2.76 23.06 -5.15
N MET A 50 1.52 22.89 -4.66
CA MET A 50 0.83 23.91 -3.87
C MET A 50 1.56 24.21 -2.55
N VAL A 51 2.03 23.18 -1.85
CA VAL A 51 2.79 23.34 -0.59
C VAL A 51 4.15 24.00 -0.82
N ILE A 52 4.84 23.66 -1.91
CA ILE A 52 6.13 24.30 -2.27
C ILE A 52 5.92 25.75 -2.69
N GLY A 53 4.84 26.04 -3.42
CA GLY A 53 4.54 27.38 -3.92
C GLY A 53 4.16 28.37 -2.84
N GLN A 54 3.65 27.91 -1.70
CA GLN A 54 3.36 28.77 -0.56
C GLN A 54 4.59 28.93 0.32
N GLN A 55 5.16 30.13 0.32
CA GLN A 55 6.25 30.48 1.22
C GLN A 55 5.77 30.32 2.67
N ASN A 56 6.40 29.41 3.41
CA ASN A 56 6.14 29.26 4.83
C ASN A 56 6.56 30.58 5.51
N PRO A 57 5.69 31.24 6.31
CA PRO A 57 6.07 32.48 6.98
C PRO A 57 7.32 32.28 7.84
N ALA A 58 8.12 33.33 8.02
CA ALA A 58 9.31 33.28 8.86
C ALA A 58 8.90 32.95 10.31
N GLY A 59 9.12 31.70 10.73
CA GLY A 59 8.66 31.17 12.02
C GLY A 59 7.43 30.24 11.95
N GLY A 60 6.94 29.90 10.76
CA GLY A 60 5.83 28.98 10.56
C GLY A 60 6.16 27.53 10.95
N ASP A 61 5.15 26.81 11.44
CA ASP A 61 5.33 25.46 11.95
C ASP A 61 5.83 24.48 10.88
N ALA A 62 6.68 23.53 11.30
CA ALA A 62 7.23 22.47 10.44
C ALA A 62 6.18 21.39 10.04
N HIS A 63 4.89 21.69 10.09
CA HIS A 63 3.81 20.77 9.72
C HIS A 63 3.71 20.56 8.21
N ALA A 64 3.85 21.63 7.41
CA ALA A 64 3.81 21.56 5.95
C ALA A 64 4.94 20.67 5.38
N SER A 65 6.16 20.81 5.93
CA SER A 65 7.32 20.01 5.48
C SER A 65 7.18 18.53 5.84
N ARG A 66 6.51 18.19 6.94
CA ARG A 66 6.21 16.79 7.32
C ARG A 66 5.20 16.15 6.37
N GLY A 67 4.12 16.87 6.03
CA GLY A 67 3.17 16.43 5.01
C GLY A 67 3.86 16.19 3.67
N LEU A 68 4.70 17.13 3.23
CA LEU A 68 5.47 17.03 2.00
C LEU A 68 6.39 15.79 1.97
N ARG A 69 7.08 15.49 3.08
CA ARG A 69 7.94 14.29 3.20
C ARG A 69 7.19 12.98 3.04
N LEU A 70 5.90 12.92 3.41
CA LEU A 70 5.05 11.74 3.21
C LEU A 70 4.45 11.68 1.80
N LEU A 71 4.09 12.83 1.23
CA LEU A 71 3.52 12.91 -0.13
C LEU A 71 4.53 12.48 -1.20
N MET A 72 5.81 12.84 -1.07
CA MET A 72 6.85 12.51 -2.06
C MET A 72 6.99 10.99 -2.31
N PRO A 73 7.25 10.13 -1.31
CA PRO A 73 7.32 8.69 -1.54
C PRO A 73 5.96 8.13 -1.98
N SER A 74 4.86 8.72 -1.52
CA SER A 74 3.53 8.28 -1.95
C SER A 74 3.23 8.56 -3.42
N PHE A 75 3.69 9.68 -3.95
CA PHE A 75 3.60 10.00 -5.37
C PHE A 75 4.33 8.95 -6.21
N PHE A 76 5.57 8.63 -5.85
CA PHE A 76 6.35 7.59 -6.54
C PHE A 76 5.68 6.22 -6.40
N GLY A 77 5.21 5.85 -5.20
CA GLY A 77 4.49 4.60 -4.97
C GLY A 77 3.25 4.47 -5.85
N LEU A 78 2.40 5.51 -5.92
CA LEU A 78 1.21 5.52 -6.77
C LEU A 78 1.52 5.52 -8.27
N ALA A 79 2.56 6.23 -8.71
CA ALA A 79 3.02 6.22 -10.10
C ALA A 79 3.51 4.82 -10.52
N VAL A 80 4.33 4.18 -9.68
CA VAL A 80 4.80 2.80 -9.90
C VAL A 80 3.62 1.82 -9.89
N THR A 81 2.68 1.99 -8.96
CA THR A 81 1.46 1.17 -8.90
C THR A 81 0.62 1.31 -10.17
N SER A 82 0.45 2.54 -10.69
CA SER A 82 -0.25 2.80 -11.94
C SER A 82 0.43 2.08 -13.12
N TYR A 83 1.76 2.16 -13.19
CA TYR A 83 2.54 1.44 -14.19
C TYR A 83 2.37 -0.08 -14.07
N LEU A 84 2.50 -0.65 -12.86
CA LEU A 84 2.39 -2.08 -12.65
C LEU A 84 0.99 -2.61 -13.00
N TYR A 85 -0.08 -1.89 -12.65
CA TYR A 85 -1.42 -2.27 -13.11
C TYR A 85 -1.57 -2.21 -14.64
N SER A 86 -0.85 -1.32 -15.34
CA SER A 86 -0.84 -1.33 -16.80
C SER A 86 -0.15 -2.58 -17.36
N VAL A 87 0.88 -3.09 -16.67
CA VAL A 87 1.54 -4.36 -17.00
C VAL A 87 0.57 -5.52 -16.80
N VAL A 88 -0.11 -5.58 -15.64
CA VAL A 88 -1.13 -6.61 -15.33
C VAL A 88 -2.25 -6.62 -16.38
N THR A 89 -2.63 -5.45 -16.91
CA THR A 89 -3.67 -5.35 -17.96
C THR A 89 -3.24 -6.04 -19.26
N GLY A 90 -1.94 -6.10 -19.52
CA GLY A 90 -1.35 -6.76 -20.69
C GLY A 90 -1.00 -8.24 -20.48
N GLU A 91 -1.22 -8.79 -19.28
CA GLU A 91 -0.87 -10.17 -18.98
C GLU A 91 -1.80 -11.17 -19.69
N LEU A 92 -1.20 -12.29 -20.11
CA LEU A 92 -1.90 -13.39 -20.79
C LEU A 92 -1.94 -14.67 -19.94
N VAL A 93 -1.39 -14.61 -18.72
CA VAL A 93 -1.28 -15.73 -17.79
C VAL A 93 -1.96 -15.36 -16.47
N CYS A 94 -3.12 -15.98 -16.20
CA CYS A 94 -3.95 -15.66 -15.05
C CYS A 94 -3.21 -15.74 -13.71
N LYS A 95 -2.46 -16.82 -13.48
CA LYS A 95 -1.67 -17.03 -12.27
C LYS A 95 -0.69 -15.87 -12.02
N ARG A 96 0.00 -15.42 -13.07
CA ARG A 96 0.96 -14.32 -12.94
C ARG A 96 0.28 -13.01 -12.59
N ALA A 97 -0.81 -12.69 -13.31
CA ALA A 97 -1.63 -11.52 -13.04
C ALA A 97 -2.16 -11.50 -11.59
N LEU A 98 -2.53 -12.66 -11.03
CA LEU A 98 -2.98 -12.77 -9.64
C LEU A 98 -1.88 -12.40 -8.63
N VAL A 99 -0.65 -12.90 -8.83
CA VAL A 99 0.49 -12.59 -7.93
C VAL A 99 0.86 -11.12 -8.04
N GLU A 100 0.93 -10.59 -9.25
CA GLU A 100 1.23 -9.17 -9.47
C GLU A 100 0.17 -8.28 -8.82
N GLN A 101 -1.12 -8.54 -9.08
CA GLN A 101 -2.19 -7.76 -8.49
C GLN A 101 -2.19 -7.80 -6.96
N LEU A 102 -1.83 -8.94 -6.35
CA LEU A 102 -1.74 -9.07 -4.91
C LEU A 102 -0.74 -8.06 -4.31
N PHE A 103 0.46 -7.95 -4.86
CA PHE A 103 1.48 -7.01 -4.37
C PHE A 103 1.21 -5.57 -4.77
N VAL A 104 0.75 -5.34 -6.00
CA VAL A 104 0.41 -4.00 -6.51
C VAL A 104 -0.78 -3.42 -5.73
N GLY A 105 -1.77 -4.24 -5.38
CA GLY A 105 -2.86 -3.88 -4.47
C GLY A 105 -2.37 -3.51 -3.07
N GLY A 106 -1.36 -4.23 -2.57
CA GLY A 106 -0.61 -3.88 -1.36
C GLY A 106 -0.04 -2.46 -1.38
N ILE A 107 0.70 -2.13 -2.43
CA ILE A 107 1.31 -0.80 -2.61
C ILE A 107 0.21 0.27 -2.69
N LEU A 108 -0.87 0.04 -3.46
CA LEU A 108 -2.00 0.96 -3.56
C LEU A 108 -2.62 1.26 -2.20
N ALA A 109 -2.96 0.22 -1.44
CA ALA A 109 -3.64 0.34 -0.15
C ALA A 109 -2.80 1.12 0.87
N ALA A 110 -1.50 0.81 0.96
CA ALA A 110 -0.58 1.52 1.85
C ALA A 110 -0.44 3.00 1.46
N ASN A 111 -0.22 3.29 0.18
CA ASN A 111 -0.03 4.67 -0.28
C ASN A 111 -1.32 5.49 -0.16
N ALA A 112 -2.50 4.91 -0.37
CA ALA A 112 -3.76 5.61 -0.11
C ALA A 112 -3.86 6.11 1.34
N VAL A 113 -3.51 5.28 2.33
CA VAL A 113 -3.49 5.68 3.75
C VAL A 113 -2.41 6.75 4.01
N VAL A 114 -1.23 6.63 3.41
CA VAL A 114 -0.16 7.63 3.51
C VAL A 114 -0.64 9.00 2.99
N VAL A 115 -1.35 9.04 1.86
CA VAL A 115 -1.92 10.29 1.31
C VAL A 115 -2.90 10.91 2.30
N ILE A 116 -3.84 10.15 2.83
CA ILE A 116 -4.84 10.67 3.79
C ILE A 116 -4.15 11.20 5.05
N ALA A 117 -3.15 10.49 5.56
CA ALA A 117 -2.34 10.94 6.69
C ALA A 117 -1.53 12.20 6.37
N ALA A 118 -0.93 12.29 5.20
CA ALA A 118 -0.18 13.47 4.78
C ALA A 118 -1.08 14.69 4.61
N LEU A 119 -2.29 14.51 4.09
CA LEU A 119 -3.31 15.57 4.04
C LEU A 119 -3.67 16.06 5.44
N SER A 120 -3.79 15.16 6.42
CA SER A 120 -4.06 15.57 7.81
C SER A 120 -2.98 16.50 8.38
N TRP A 121 -1.72 16.29 8.01
CA TRP A 121 -0.62 17.20 8.35
C TRP A 121 -0.71 18.56 7.65
N LEU A 122 -1.17 18.58 6.41
CA LEU A 122 -1.35 19.84 5.67
C LEU A 122 -2.49 20.67 6.25
N PHE A 123 -3.62 20.05 6.61
CA PHE A 123 -4.73 20.76 7.26
C PHE A 123 -4.29 21.44 8.57
N LEU A 124 -3.49 20.73 9.38
CA LEU A 124 -2.89 21.29 10.59
C LEU A 124 -1.97 22.47 10.30
N ALA A 125 -1.16 22.39 9.24
CA ALA A 125 -0.21 23.44 8.87
C ALA A 125 -0.87 24.78 8.50
N TYR A 126 -2.10 24.75 7.98
CA TYR A 126 -2.82 25.96 7.56
C TYR A 126 -3.62 26.64 8.67
N GLY A 127 -3.47 26.21 9.93
CA GLY A 127 -4.11 26.86 11.06
C GLY A 127 -5.63 26.85 11.00
N ARG A 128 -6.24 26.03 10.13
CA ARG A 128 -7.69 25.78 10.10
C ARG A 128 -8.10 24.76 11.18
N ASN A 129 -7.48 24.88 12.34
CA ASN A 129 -7.65 23.95 13.43
C ASN A 129 -8.88 24.33 14.25
N SER A 130 -10.07 24.14 13.68
CA SER A 130 -11.28 24.08 14.51
C SER A 130 -11.24 22.73 15.26
N ASP A 131 -11.48 22.72 16.57
CA ASP A 131 -11.28 21.55 17.45
C ASP A 131 -11.94 20.24 16.95
N GLY A 132 -12.96 20.35 16.07
CA GLY A 132 -13.62 19.20 15.44
C GLY A 132 -12.91 18.61 14.23
N GLU A 133 -12.21 19.42 13.42
CA GLU A 133 -11.66 18.99 12.12
C GLU A 133 -10.50 17.99 12.28
N VAL A 134 -9.60 18.25 13.23
CA VAL A 134 -8.46 17.35 13.50
C VAL A 134 -8.94 16.00 14.00
N ARG A 135 -9.97 15.97 14.86
CA ARG A 135 -10.58 14.72 15.35
C ARG A 135 -11.23 13.93 14.20
N PHE A 136 -11.88 14.62 13.26
CA PHE A 136 -12.46 14.00 12.08
C PHE A 136 -11.39 13.39 11.16
N LEU A 137 -10.36 14.17 10.78
CA LEU A 137 -9.27 13.69 9.91
C LEU A 137 -8.52 12.51 10.53
N ARG A 138 -8.33 12.55 11.85
CA ARG A 138 -7.80 11.44 12.63
C ARG A 138 -8.65 10.18 12.50
N GLY A 139 -9.95 10.30 12.76
CA GLY A 139 -10.90 9.20 12.58
C GLY A 139 -10.87 8.66 11.15
N LEU A 140 -10.77 9.53 10.16
CA LEU A 140 -10.69 9.16 8.75
C LEU A 140 -9.43 8.33 8.44
N VAL A 141 -8.26 8.73 8.95
CA VAL A 141 -7.03 7.94 8.76
C VAL A 141 -7.19 6.56 9.39
N LEU A 142 -7.69 6.46 10.63
CA LEU A 142 -7.88 5.17 11.29
C LEU A 142 -8.86 4.27 10.54
N VAL A 143 -10.03 4.80 10.14
CA VAL A 143 -11.03 4.04 9.39
C VAL A 143 -10.45 3.58 8.05
N SER A 144 -9.72 4.45 7.35
CA SER A 144 -9.06 4.10 6.08
C SER A 144 -8.01 3.01 6.27
N ALA A 145 -7.26 3.03 7.37
CA ALA A 145 -6.26 2.02 7.69
C ALA A 145 -6.89 0.65 7.97
N ILE A 146 -7.96 0.61 8.77
CA ILE A 146 -8.72 -0.62 9.06
C ILE A 146 -9.33 -1.18 7.78
N PHE A 147 -9.93 -0.32 6.96
CA PHE A 147 -10.52 -0.72 5.68
C PHE A 147 -9.47 -1.26 4.71
N ALA A 148 -8.31 -0.60 4.60
CA ALA A 148 -7.19 -1.05 3.79
C ALA A 148 -6.70 -2.44 4.25
N MET A 149 -6.48 -2.64 5.55
CA MET A 149 -6.07 -3.95 6.10
C MET A 149 -7.11 -5.04 5.84
N PHE A 150 -8.40 -4.72 5.92
CA PHE A 150 -9.48 -5.65 5.61
C PHE A 150 -9.43 -6.06 4.13
N MET A 151 -9.29 -5.10 3.22
CA MET A 151 -9.18 -5.36 1.78
C MET A 151 -7.94 -6.20 1.45
N LEU A 152 -6.80 -5.96 2.13
CA LEU A 152 -5.59 -6.77 1.99
C LEU A 152 -5.82 -8.21 2.45
N ALA A 153 -6.45 -8.41 3.62
CA ALA A 153 -6.76 -9.75 4.13
C ALA A 153 -7.70 -10.51 3.19
N THR A 154 -8.75 -9.86 2.70
CA THR A 154 -9.67 -10.48 1.72
C THR A 154 -8.98 -10.80 0.40
N SER A 155 -8.04 -9.96 -0.05
CA SER A 155 -7.23 -10.22 -1.24
C SER A 155 -6.31 -11.43 -1.05
N SER A 156 -5.67 -11.56 0.11
CA SER A 156 -4.80 -12.70 0.45
C SER A 156 -5.59 -14.02 0.51
N VAL A 157 -6.79 -14.03 1.08
CA VAL A 157 -7.69 -15.21 1.08
C VAL A 157 -8.19 -15.52 -0.33
N GLY A 158 -8.57 -14.48 -1.09
CA GLY A 158 -8.97 -14.63 -2.49
C GLY A 158 -7.86 -15.26 -3.33
N PHE A 159 -6.61 -14.83 -3.12
CA PHE A 159 -5.43 -15.38 -3.78
C PHE A 159 -5.22 -16.87 -3.47
N HIS A 160 -5.38 -17.31 -2.21
CA HIS A 160 -5.30 -18.74 -1.88
C HIS A 160 -6.32 -19.57 -2.65
N ASN A 161 -7.57 -19.11 -2.67
CA ASN A 161 -8.68 -19.83 -3.27
C ASN A 161 -8.54 -19.90 -4.79
N ALA A 162 -8.10 -18.80 -5.41
CA ALA A 162 -7.82 -18.73 -6.84
C ALA A 162 -6.63 -19.61 -7.24
N TRP A 163 -5.57 -19.68 -6.44
CA TRP A 163 -4.37 -20.43 -6.80
C TRP A 163 -4.50 -21.94 -6.58
N THR A 164 -5.26 -22.39 -5.56
CA THR A 164 -5.32 -23.80 -5.17
C THR A 164 -6.40 -24.62 -5.86
N ASP A 165 -7.11 -24.05 -6.84
CA ASP A 165 -8.14 -24.73 -7.64
C ASP A 165 -9.13 -25.55 -6.77
N ARG A 166 -9.77 -24.89 -5.78
CA ARG A 166 -10.98 -25.33 -5.03
C ARG A 166 -10.84 -25.84 -3.59
N LYS A 167 -9.82 -25.43 -2.83
CA LYS A 167 -9.91 -25.07 -1.39
C LYS A 167 -8.50 -24.97 -0.81
N ALA A 168 -8.14 -23.78 -0.36
CA ALA A 168 -6.99 -23.59 0.50
C ALA A 168 -7.12 -24.48 1.75
N ALA A 169 -5.99 -24.86 2.34
CA ALA A 169 -6.05 -25.52 3.63
C ALA A 169 -6.64 -24.53 4.65
N GLY A 170 -7.69 -24.91 5.37
CA GLY A 170 -8.41 -23.96 6.24
C GLY A 170 -7.53 -23.27 7.29
N TRP A 171 -6.42 -23.89 7.69
CA TRP A 171 -5.44 -23.27 8.58
C TRP A 171 -4.75 -22.04 7.95
N ALA A 172 -4.55 -22.01 6.63
CA ALA A 172 -3.93 -20.89 5.94
C ALA A 172 -4.85 -19.66 5.93
N ASP A 173 -6.16 -19.86 5.75
CA ASP A 173 -7.13 -18.77 5.85
C ASP A 173 -7.25 -18.26 7.29
N TRP A 174 -7.24 -19.16 8.28
CA TRP A 174 -7.19 -18.77 9.70
C TRP A 174 -5.94 -17.99 10.05
N MET A 175 -4.79 -18.30 9.42
CA MET A 175 -3.55 -17.55 9.60
C MET A 175 -3.71 -16.11 9.09
N VAL A 176 -4.26 -15.91 7.89
CA VAL A 176 -4.46 -14.57 7.31
C VAL A 176 -5.42 -13.74 8.16
N TRP A 177 -6.54 -14.33 8.59
CA TRP A 177 -7.48 -13.65 9.48
C TRP A 177 -6.89 -13.38 10.88
N GLY A 178 -6.07 -14.28 11.39
CA GLY A 178 -5.32 -14.09 12.63
C GLY A 178 -4.34 -12.93 12.53
N SER A 179 -3.55 -12.87 11.45
CA SER A 179 -2.66 -11.76 11.11
C SER A 179 -3.45 -10.45 11.00
N PHE A 180 -4.59 -10.45 10.31
CA PHE A 180 -5.47 -9.27 10.22
C PHE A 180 -5.92 -8.76 11.59
N VAL A 181 -6.47 -9.63 12.45
CA VAL A 181 -6.91 -9.23 13.80
C VAL A 181 -5.73 -8.71 14.63
N ALA A 182 -4.56 -9.34 14.54
CA ALA A 182 -3.36 -8.88 15.22
C ALA A 182 -2.91 -7.49 14.74
N LEU A 183 -2.91 -7.25 13.42
CA LEU A 183 -2.55 -5.97 12.82
C LEU A 183 -3.54 -4.86 13.21
N ILE A 184 -4.84 -5.16 13.29
CA ILE A 184 -5.86 -4.23 13.79
C ILE A 184 -5.62 -3.92 15.27
N ALA A 185 -5.35 -4.94 16.10
CA ALA A 185 -5.05 -4.74 17.51
C ALA A 185 -3.79 -3.86 17.71
N ILE A 186 -2.73 -4.10 16.94
CA ILE A 186 -1.51 -3.28 16.93
C ILE A 186 -1.82 -1.85 16.50
N THR A 187 -2.61 -1.69 15.44
CA THR A 187 -3.06 -0.38 14.94
C THR A 187 -3.83 0.40 15.99
N VAL A 188 -4.82 -0.23 16.64
CA VAL A 188 -5.63 0.39 17.71
C VAL A 188 -4.78 0.67 18.95
N PHE A 189 -3.87 -0.24 19.31
CA PHE A 189 -2.94 -0.03 20.42
C PHE A 189 -2.04 1.19 20.18
N PHE A 190 -1.44 1.28 18.98
CA PHE A 190 -0.68 2.47 18.63
C PHE A 190 -1.59 3.67 18.60
N TRP A 191 -2.79 3.62 18.05
CA TRP A 191 -3.75 4.72 18.04
C TRP A 191 -4.06 5.26 19.44
N TRP A 192 -4.30 4.38 20.42
CA TRP A 192 -4.69 4.76 21.78
C TRP A 192 -3.55 5.27 22.65
N LYS A 193 -2.29 4.94 22.35
CA LYS A 193 -1.20 5.42 23.19
C LYS A 193 -1.14 6.96 23.18
N PRO A 194 -1.34 7.63 24.33
CA PRO A 194 -1.18 9.08 24.39
C PRO A 194 0.26 9.40 24.04
N VAL A 195 0.45 10.50 23.31
CA VAL A 195 1.77 11.01 23.06
C VAL A 195 2.33 11.51 24.40
N PRO A 196 3.57 11.15 24.78
CA PRO A 196 4.11 11.54 26.08
C PRO A 196 4.00 13.06 26.28
N SER A 197 3.34 13.46 27.37
CA SER A 197 3.24 14.87 27.76
C SER A 197 4.64 15.41 28.05
N VAL A 198 5.01 16.54 27.46
CA VAL A 198 6.30 17.19 27.72
C VAL A 198 6.32 17.70 29.17
N PRO A 199 7.25 17.23 30.03
CA PRO A 199 7.33 17.74 31.40
C PRO A 199 7.80 19.20 31.40
N GLY A 200 6.93 20.14 31.78
CA GLY A 200 7.31 21.50 32.18
C GLY A 200 7.70 22.50 31.08
N GLY A 201 7.41 22.23 29.80
CA GLY A 201 7.69 23.16 28.69
C GLY A 201 6.42 23.76 28.09
N ASN A 202 6.48 25.04 27.69
CA ASN A 202 5.46 25.65 26.81
C ASN A 202 5.20 24.72 25.62
N ALA A 203 3.93 24.51 25.23
CA ALA A 203 3.55 23.62 24.12
C ALA A 203 4.34 23.86 22.80
N ALA A 204 4.93 25.05 22.66
CA ALA A 204 5.84 25.45 21.59
C ALA A 204 7.18 24.68 21.54
N SER A 205 7.59 23.98 22.61
CA SER A 205 8.90 23.30 22.71
C SER A 205 8.82 21.78 22.58
N TRP A 206 7.78 21.24 21.92
CA TRP A 206 7.81 19.85 21.47
C TRP A 206 9.20 19.55 20.88
N PRO A 207 9.88 18.45 21.24
CA PRO A 207 11.13 18.11 20.61
C PRO A 207 10.84 17.79 19.15
N TYR A 208 10.92 18.82 18.30
CA TYR A 208 10.63 18.80 16.87
C TYR A 208 11.32 17.61 16.20
N ASP A 209 12.49 17.23 16.72
CA ASP A 209 13.33 16.14 16.29
C ASP A 209 12.65 14.77 16.39
N VAL A 210 11.90 14.47 17.47
CA VAL A 210 11.31 13.13 17.65
C VAL A 210 10.23 12.89 16.60
N LEU A 211 9.29 13.82 16.47
CA LEU A 211 8.18 13.70 15.52
C LEU A 211 8.69 13.75 14.07
N ASN A 212 9.67 14.61 13.79
CA ASN A 212 10.32 14.68 12.49
C ASN A 212 11.02 13.36 12.15
N ASN A 213 11.67 12.72 13.12
CA ASN A 213 12.28 11.41 12.94
C ASN A 213 11.22 10.34 12.65
N ARG A 214 10.06 10.33 13.34
CA ARG A 214 8.97 9.38 13.04
C ARG A 214 8.44 9.52 11.62
N VAL A 215 8.17 10.76 11.20
CA VAL A 215 7.72 11.05 9.83
C VAL A 215 8.77 10.63 8.81
N ASN A 216 10.05 10.91 9.08
CA ASN A 216 11.16 10.50 8.22
C ASN A 216 11.27 8.98 8.10
N VAL A 217 11.20 8.26 9.23
CA VAL A 217 11.20 6.78 9.25
C VAL A 217 10.01 6.25 8.45
N SER A 218 8.80 6.79 8.64
CA SER A 218 7.63 6.37 7.88
C SER A 218 7.75 6.65 6.38
N ALA A 219 8.33 7.78 5.99
CA ALA A 219 8.54 8.14 4.59
C ALA A 219 9.55 7.18 3.92
N TRP A 220 10.67 6.89 4.58
CA TRP A 220 11.67 5.94 4.11
C TRP A 220 11.12 4.52 4.06
N LEU A 221 10.38 4.09 5.08
CA LEU A 221 9.76 2.77 5.11
C LEU A 221 8.79 2.61 3.94
N ASN A 222 7.93 3.62 3.68
CA ASN A 222 7.02 3.62 2.54
C ASN A 222 7.78 3.48 1.21
N LEU A 223 8.84 4.27 1.02
CA LEU A 223 9.65 4.24 -0.20
C LEU A 223 10.32 2.88 -0.41
N LEU A 224 11.01 2.37 0.61
CA LEU A 224 11.77 1.12 0.54
C LEU A 224 10.87 -0.08 0.34
N ILE A 225 9.78 -0.17 1.10
CA ILE A 225 8.83 -1.27 0.98
C ILE A 225 8.10 -1.21 -0.37
N SER A 226 7.59 -0.05 -0.79
CA SER A 226 6.92 0.07 -2.09
C SER A 226 7.84 -0.30 -3.24
N THR A 227 9.11 0.14 -3.19
CA THR A 227 10.13 -0.21 -4.20
C THR A 227 10.45 -1.71 -4.17
N GLY A 228 10.58 -2.30 -2.97
CA GLY A 228 10.83 -3.73 -2.80
C GLY A 228 9.68 -4.58 -3.35
N LEU A 229 8.44 -4.23 -3.03
CA LEU A 229 7.24 -4.90 -3.56
C LEU A 229 7.11 -4.74 -5.07
N ALA A 230 7.45 -3.57 -5.63
CA ALA A 230 7.48 -3.35 -7.07
C ALA A 230 8.53 -4.21 -7.77
N GLY A 231 9.74 -4.29 -7.20
CA GLY A 231 10.79 -5.18 -7.69
C GLY A 231 10.40 -6.65 -7.61
N PHE A 232 9.73 -7.05 -6.53
CA PHE A 232 9.19 -8.39 -6.35
C PHE A 232 8.10 -8.72 -7.38
N SER A 233 7.18 -7.78 -7.64
CA SER A 233 6.18 -7.90 -8.71
C SER A 233 6.86 -8.05 -10.08
N GLY A 234 7.87 -7.24 -10.38
CA GLY A 234 8.62 -7.31 -11.64
C GLY A 234 9.39 -8.62 -11.83
N TYR A 235 9.81 -9.28 -10.74
CA TYR A 235 10.39 -10.62 -10.80
C TYR A 235 9.39 -11.66 -11.32
N PHE A 236 8.12 -11.59 -10.90
CA PHE A 236 7.08 -12.50 -11.42
C PHE A 236 6.72 -12.23 -12.88
N VAL A 237 6.70 -10.97 -13.30
CA VAL A 237 6.52 -10.58 -14.72
C VAL A 237 7.50 -11.34 -15.61
N GLY A 238 8.77 -11.40 -15.17
CA GLY A 238 9.86 -12.05 -15.89
C GLY A 238 9.91 -13.58 -15.76
N THR A 239 9.10 -14.19 -14.89
CA THR A 239 9.12 -15.64 -14.67
C THR A 239 8.36 -16.35 -15.79
N PRO A 240 9.01 -17.27 -16.53
CA PRO A 240 8.36 -17.95 -17.64
C PRO A 240 7.25 -18.90 -17.13
N TYR A 241 6.25 -19.13 -17.98
CA TYR A 241 5.01 -19.83 -17.59
C TYR A 241 5.25 -21.24 -17.04
N ASP A 242 6.24 -21.96 -17.58
CA ASP A 242 6.63 -23.30 -17.17
C ASP A 242 7.26 -23.38 -15.78
N GLN A 243 7.64 -22.23 -15.20
CA GLN A 243 8.22 -22.12 -13.86
C GLN A 243 7.22 -21.60 -12.81
N LEU A 244 5.96 -21.34 -13.18
CA LEU A 244 4.94 -20.80 -12.26
C LEU A 244 4.30 -21.85 -11.34
N ASP A 245 4.79 -23.09 -11.30
CA ASP A 245 4.32 -24.11 -10.37
C ASP A 245 5.07 -24.01 -9.02
N TYR A 246 4.65 -23.05 -8.20
CA TYR A 246 5.16 -22.88 -6.85
C TYR A 246 4.60 -23.94 -5.88
N PRO A 247 5.42 -24.44 -4.94
CA PRO A 247 4.92 -25.30 -3.88
C PRO A 247 3.94 -24.53 -2.97
N ARG A 248 2.95 -25.23 -2.41
CA ARG A 248 1.85 -24.63 -1.62
C ARG A 248 2.31 -23.69 -0.49
N TRP A 249 3.42 -24.01 0.17
CA TRP A 249 3.93 -23.19 1.26
C TRP A 249 4.43 -21.82 0.79
N GLU A 250 4.96 -21.70 -0.44
CA GLU A 250 5.39 -20.42 -1.02
C GLU A 250 4.19 -19.52 -1.30
N ILE A 251 3.10 -20.09 -1.81
CA ILE A 251 1.84 -19.36 -2.06
C ILE A 251 1.27 -18.79 -0.76
N TYR A 252 1.28 -19.58 0.32
CA TYR A 252 0.86 -19.12 1.65
C TYR A 252 1.82 -18.08 2.25
N ALA A 253 3.12 -18.18 1.98
CA ALA A 253 4.08 -17.17 2.43
C ALA A 253 3.91 -15.84 1.66
N MET A 254 3.66 -15.91 0.35
CA MET A 254 3.43 -14.74 -0.49
C MET A 254 2.16 -13.98 -0.10
N SER A 255 1.06 -14.69 0.19
CA SER A 255 -0.20 -14.08 0.63
C SER A 255 -0.09 -13.39 1.98
N GLU A 256 0.61 -13.98 2.95
CA GLU A 256 0.90 -13.36 4.24
C GLU A 256 1.84 -12.17 4.07
N ALA A 257 2.89 -12.30 3.24
CA ALA A 257 3.80 -11.19 2.96
C ALA A 257 3.06 -10.00 2.34
N ALA A 258 2.13 -10.25 1.41
CA ALA A 258 1.31 -9.22 0.79
C ALA A 258 0.36 -8.51 1.77
N LEU A 259 0.00 -9.14 2.88
CA LEU A 259 -0.77 -8.51 3.96
C LEU A 259 0.15 -7.74 4.92
N ILE A 260 1.17 -8.42 5.46
CA ILE A 260 2.01 -7.90 6.55
C ILE A 260 2.86 -6.73 6.04
N VAL A 261 3.49 -6.87 4.88
CA VAL A 261 4.47 -5.90 4.39
C VAL A 261 3.84 -4.51 4.16
N PRO A 262 2.70 -4.37 3.45
CA PRO A 262 2.00 -3.09 3.36
C PRO A 262 1.45 -2.60 4.71
N ALA A 263 1.00 -3.50 5.58
CA ALA A 263 0.50 -3.14 6.90
C ALA A 263 1.57 -2.48 7.78
N LEU A 264 2.85 -2.83 7.62
CA LEU A 264 3.96 -2.14 8.30
C LEU A 264 4.03 -0.65 7.93
N ILE A 265 3.78 -0.31 6.67
CA ILE A 265 3.69 1.10 6.23
C ILE A 265 2.51 1.79 6.92
N ILE A 266 1.33 1.15 6.92
CA ILE A 266 0.12 1.70 7.53
C ILE A 266 0.36 1.98 9.03
N ILE A 267 0.94 1.01 9.74
CA ILE A 267 1.24 1.15 11.17
C ILE A 267 2.29 2.24 11.41
N SER A 268 3.33 2.34 10.58
CA SER A 268 4.35 3.39 10.74
C SER A 268 3.77 4.79 10.55
N VAL A 269 2.83 4.95 9.61
CA VAL A 269 2.13 6.21 9.37
C VAL A 269 1.27 6.60 10.57
N LEU A 270 0.49 5.67 11.12
CA LEU A 270 -0.34 5.90 12.30
C LEU A 270 0.49 6.23 13.56
N TRP A 271 1.70 5.67 13.65
CA TRP A 271 2.66 6.00 14.69
C TRP A 271 3.29 7.39 14.50
N ALA A 272 3.40 7.84 13.24
CA ALA A 272 3.93 9.16 12.90
C ALA A 272 2.91 10.30 13.05
N LEU A 273 1.61 10.03 13.12
CA LEU A 273 0.58 11.08 13.27
C LEU A 273 0.71 11.90 14.57
N PRO A 274 0.40 13.21 14.53
CA PRO A 274 0.42 14.06 15.72
C PRO A 274 -0.69 13.62 16.68
N ARG A 275 -0.41 13.67 17.99
CA ARG A 275 -1.46 13.51 19.01
C ARG A 275 -1.43 14.59 20.07
N GLU A 276 -2.52 15.35 20.08
CA GLU A 276 -3.01 16.14 21.20
C GLU A 276 -3.72 15.23 22.19
#